data_AF-A0A2J5P7Z4-F1
#
_entry.id   AF-A0A2J5P7Z4-F1
#
_cell.length_a   1.000
_cell.length_b   1.000
_cell.length_c   1.000
_cell.angle_alpha   90.00
_cell.angle_beta   90.00
_cell.angle_gamma   90.00
#
_symmetry.space_group_name_H-M   'P 1'
#
loop_
_entity.id
_entity.type
_entity.pdbx_description
1 polymer ?
#
loop_
_entity_poly.entity_id
_entity_poly.type
_entity_poly.pdbx_seq_one_letter_code
_entity_poly.pdbx_strand_id
1 'polypeptide(L)'
;DLKKALWTIPAEREAIEGVKHSHRGSKMRTTHLVPLSHQAITLLQEIRVLSGHSDLVFPGDHHPTKPLSENTINNALRGMGYDTKTEVCGHGFRAMACSALVESGLWSRDAVERQMSHQERNGVRAAYIHKAEHLEERRLMVQWWADYLDANVNAHTTPFEFAKRYQA
;
A
#
# COMPACT_ATOMS: atom_id res chain seq x y z
N ASP A 1 -10.09 4.49 -8.54
CA ASP A 1 -10.22 4.79 -9.98
C ASP A 1 -8.95 4.28 -10.67
N LEU A 2 -9.06 3.12 -11.34
CA LEU A 2 -7.89 2.51 -12.00
C LEU A 2 -7.40 3.35 -13.19
N LYS A 3 -8.28 4.12 -13.86
CA LYS A 3 -7.89 5.00 -14.95
C LYS A 3 -7.04 6.18 -14.45
N LYS A 4 -7.36 6.71 -13.28
CA LYS A 4 -6.57 7.78 -12.62
C LYS A 4 -5.37 7.26 -11.83
N ALA A 5 -5.13 5.95 -11.82
CA ALA A 5 -4.10 5.31 -11.01
C ALA A 5 -4.14 5.77 -9.53
N LEU A 6 -5.35 5.89 -8.98
CA LEU A 6 -5.56 6.46 -7.65
C LEU A 6 -6.59 5.66 -6.87
N TRP A 7 -6.17 5.17 -5.71
CA TRP A 7 -7.04 4.55 -4.73
C TRP A 7 -7.40 5.55 -3.63
N THR A 8 -8.69 5.79 -3.45
CA THR A 8 -9.18 6.70 -2.41
C THR A 8 -9.72 5.88 -1.25
N ILE A 9 -9.07 5.99 -0.09
CA ILE A 9 -9.54 5.40 1.16
C ILE A 9 -10.34 6.48 1.88
N PRO A 10 -11.67 6.32 2.02
CA PRO A 10 -12.48 7.32 2.72
C PRO A 10 -12.16 7.32 4.23
N ALA A 11 -12.58 8.37 4.93
CA ALA A 11 -12.43 8.47 6.38
C ALA A 11 -13.12 7.31 7.11
N GLU A 12 -14.33 6.99 6.66
CA GLU A 12 -15.20 5.92 7.14
C GLU A 12 -15.88 5.25 5.93
N ARG A 13 -16.45 4.07 6.14
CA ARG A 13 -17.12 3.26 5.12
C ARG A 13 -18.44 2.75 5.67
N GLU A 14 -19.33 2.36 4.77
CA GLU A 14 -20.52 1.61 5.15
C GLU A 14 -20.12 0.31 5.86
N ALA A 15 -20.77 0.04 6.99
CA ALA A 15 -20.50 -1.16 7.76
C ALA A 15 -21.01 -2.39 7.00
N ILE A 16 -20.16 -3.39 6.85
CA ILE A 16 -20.57 -4.72 6.38
C ILE A 16 -21.19 -5.45 7.58
N GLU A 17 -22.41 -5.93 7.39
CA GLU A 17 -23.18 -6.65 8.40
C GLU A 17 -22.41 -7.87 8.94
N GLY A 18 -22.40 -8.03 10.27
CA GLY A 18 -21.72 -9.14 10.93
C GLY A 18 -20.18 -9.12 10.83
N VAL A 19 -19.57 -8.03 10.34
CA VAL A 19 -18.11 -7.86 10.28
C VAL A 19 -17.67 -6.75 11.23
N LYS A 20 -16.98 -7.14 12.30
CA LYS A 20 -16.47 -6.19 13.30
C LYS A 20 -15.49 -5.20 12.67
N HIS A 21 -15.65 -3.92 13.00
CA HIS A 21 -14.79 -2.82 12.54
C HIS A 21 -14.79 -2.55 11.02
N SER A 22 -15.72 -3.12 10.24
CA SER A 22 -15.84 -2.91 8.79
C SER A 22 -16.10 -1.45 8.40
N HIS A 23 -16.70 -0.65 9.28
CA HIS A 23 -16.91 0.79 9.08
C HIS A 23 -15.62 1.62 9.05
N ARG A 24 -14.49 1.08 9.54
CA ARG A 24 -13.24 1.83 9.61
C ARG A 24 -12.70 2.09 8.20
N GLY A 25 -12.46 3.36 7.90
CA GLY A 25 -11.76 3.78 6.71
C GLY A 25 -10.28 4.02 6.99
N SER A 26 -9.79 5.20 6.60
CA SER A 26 -8.40 5.61 6.85
C SER A 26 -8.06 5.62 8.35
N LYS A 27 -6.80 5.31 8.69
CA LYS A 27 -6.29 5.32 10.07
C LYS A 27 -6.58 6.62 10.82
N MET A 28 -6.56 7.73 10.09
CA MET A 28 -6.64 9.08 10.64
C MET A 28 -8.01 9.75 10.43
N ARG A 29 -9.06 8.97 10.13
CA ARG A 29 -10.43 9.47 9.85
C ARG A 29 -10.45 10.66 8.87
N THR A 30 -9.54 10.64 7.92
CA THR A 30 -9.37 11.67 6.89
C THR A 30 -9.08 10.97 5.57
N THR A 31 -9.75 11.39 4.50
CA THR A 31 -9.57 10.76 3.19
C THR A 31 -8.10 10.62 2.83
N HIS A 32 -7.68 9.39 2.58
CA HIS A 32 -6.30 9.06 2.24
C HIS A 32 -6.24 8.65 0.77
N LEU A 33 -5.54 9.46 -0.02
CA LEU A 33 -5.28 9.21 -1.43
C LEU A 33 -4.02 8.38 -1.55
N VAL A 34 -4.08 7.24 -2.23
CA VAL A 34 -2.98 6.29 -2.45
C VAL A 34 -2.76 6.14 -3.94
N PRO A 35 -1.68 6.72 -4.51
CA PRO A 35 -1.26 6.43 -5.87
C PRO A 35 -1.01 4.95 -6.09
N LEU A 36 -1.28 4.46 -7.30
CA LEU A 36 -1.03 3.09 -7.71
C LEU A 36 0.06 3.07 -8.78
N SER A 37 1.01 2.14 -8.65
CA SER A 37 1.96 1.83 -9.72
C SER A 37 1.29 1.05 -10.86
N HIS A 38 1.94 0.99 -12.02
CA HIS A 38 1.46 0.18 -13.14
C HIS A 38 1.31 -1.29 -12.74
N GLN A 39 2.28 -1.85 -12.02
CA GLN A 39 2.27 -3.21 -11.50
C GLN A 39 1.06 -3.46 -10.58
N ALA A 40 0.77 -2.53 -9.66
CA ALA A 40 -0.39 -2.63 -8.79
C ALA A 40 -1.71 -2.59 -9.58
N ILE A 41 -1.80 -1.78 -10.64
CA ILE A 41 -2.96 -1.74 -11.52
C ILE A 41 -3.13 -3.08 -12.25
N THR A 42 -2.06 -3.64 -12.81
CA THR A 42 -2.09 -4.95 -13.49
C THR A 42 -2.62 -6.03 -12.54
N LEU A 43 -2.06 -6.12 -11.33
CA LEU A 43 -2.53 -7.08 -10.31
C LEU A 43 -4.01 -6.88 -9.96
N LEU A 44 -4.46 -5.63 -9.81
CA LEU A 44 -5.88 -5.34 -9.54
C LEU A 44 -6.79 -5.71 -10.71
N GLN A 45 -6.31 -5.62 -11.95
CA GLN A 45 -7.06 -6.07 -13.13
C GLN A 45 -7.16 -7.60 -13.18
N GLU A 46 -6.07 -8.32 -12.85
CA GLU A 46 -6.08 -9.78 -12.72
C GLU A 46 -7.03 -10.23 -11.62
N ILE A 47 -6.95 -9.60 -10.44
CA ILE A 47 -7.87 -9.87 -9.32
C ILE A 47 -9.32 -9.63 -9.74
N ARG A 48 -9.61 -8.58 -10.52
CA ARG A 48 -10.96 -8.31 -11.01
C ARG A 48 -11.52 -9.43 -11.91
N VAL A 49 -10.68 -10.16 -12.63
CA VAL A 49 -11.14 -11.35 -13.38
C VAL A 49 -11.63 -12.44 -12.43
N LEU A 50 -10.99 -12.58 -11.26
CA LEU A 50 -11.31 -13.59 -10.25
C LEU A 50 -12.51 -13.21 -9.38
N SER A 51 -12.54 -11.97 -8.88
CA SER A 51 -13.51 -11.50 -7.87
C SER A 51 -14.43 -10.38 -8.34
N GLY A 52 -14.40 -10.00 -9.62
CA GLY A 52 -15.12 -8.81 -10.12
C GLY A 52 -16.65 -8.88 -10.08
N HIS A 53 -17.22 -10.03 -9.71
CA HIS A 53 -18.64 -10.22 -9.42
C HIS A 53 -19.00 -9.95 -7.94
N SER A 54 -18.00 -9.72 -7.08
CA SER A 54 -18.17 -9.34 -5.67
C SER A 54 -17.98 -7.83 -5.50
N ASP A 55 -18.65 -7.27 -4.49
CA ASP A 55 -18.43 -5.89 -4.05
C ASP A 55 -17.05 -5.71 -3.39
N LEU A 56 -16.39 -6.81 -3.01
CA LEU A 56 -15.10 -6.83 -2.35
C LEU A 56 -14.00 -7.26 -3.33
N VAL A 57 -12.89 -6.52 -3.34
CA VAL A 57 -11.70 -6.90 -4.13
C VAL A 57 -11.12 -8.23 -3.66
N PHE A 58 -11.13 -8.45 -2.34
CA PHE A 58 -10.69 -9.69 -1.71
C PHE A 58 -11.84 -10.27 -0.87
N PRO A 59 -12.77 -11.04 -1.49
CA PRO A 59 -13.83 -11.71 -0.77
C PRO A 59 -13.26 -12.86 0.08
N GLY A 60 -13.93 -13.18 1.18
CA GLY A 60 -13.60 -14.31 2.03
C GLY A 60 -13.96 -15.62 1.35
N ASP A 61 -13.07 -16.61 1.47
CA ASP A 61 -13.22 -17.93 0.85
C ASP A 61 -14.52 -18.65 1.29
N HIS A 62 -14.84 -18.62 2.58
CA HIS A 62 -16.05 -19.27 3.11
C HIS A 62 -17.31 -18.39 3.05
N HIS A 63 -17.15 -17.07 3.00
CA HIS A 63 -18.24 -16.10 3.01
C HIS A 63 -17.93 -14.97 2.02
N PRO A 64 -18.39 -15.07 0.76
CA PRO A 64 -18.05 -14.11 -0.30
C PRO A 64 -18.53 -12.67 -0.03
N THR A 65 -19.49 -12.50 0.86
CA THR A 65 -20.01 -11.18 1.31
C THR A 65 -19.16 -10.54 2.41
N LYS A 66 -18.19 -11.27 2.97
CA LYS A 66 -17.27 -10.78 4.00
C LYS A 66 -15.87 -10.63 3.42
N PRO A 67 -15.05 -9.69 3.92
CA PRO A 67 -13.68 -9.54 3.45
C PRO A 67 -12.81 -10.73 3.86
N LEU A 68 -11.75 -10.95 3.08
CA LEU A 68 -10.70 -11.89 3.42
C LEU A 68 -10.12 -11.60 4.82
N SER A 69 -9.86 -12.67 5.58
CA SER A 69 -9.28 -12.55 6.91
C SER A 69 -7.85 -12.00 6.84
N GLU A 70 -7.47 -11.15 7.80
CA GLU A 70 -6.09 -10.66 7.96
C GLU A 70 -5.09 -11.82 8.08
N ASN A 71 -5.50 -12.92 8.71
CA ASN A 71 -4.66 -14.10 8.89
C ASN A 71 -4.39 -14.84 7.57
N THR A 72 -5.20 -14.65 6.52
CA THR A 72 -5.01 -15.36 5.26
C THR A 72 -3.67 -15.03 4.61
N ILE A 73 -3.22 -13.77 4.69
CA ILE A 73 -1.91 -13.36 4.14
C ILE A 73 -0.77 -14.09 4.85
N ASN A 74 -0.80 -14.13 6.19
CA ASN A 74 0.21 -14.82 6.98
C ASN A 74 0.15 -16.35 6.77
N ASN A 75 -1.04 -16.92 6.59
CA ASN A 75 -1.19 -18.34 6.24
C ASN A 75 -0.58 -18.65 4.87
N ALA A 76 -0.80 -17.79 3.87
CA ALA A 76 -0.21 -17.94 2.55
C ALA A 76 1.33 -17.87 2.60
N LEU A 77 1.89 -16.92 3.36
CA LEU A 77 3.34 -16.81 3.58
C LEU A 77 3.92 -18.08 4.21
N ARG A 78 3.27 -18.62 5.25
CA ARG A 78 3.67 -19.89 5.86
C ARG A 78 3.58 -21.06 4.88
N GLY A 79 2.56 -21.08 4.02
CA GLY A 79 2.41 -22.08 2.96
C GLY A 79 3.53 -22.04 1.92
N MET A 80 4.13 -20.87 1.69
CA MET A 80 5.31 -20.69 0.82
C MET A 80 6.64 -21.00 1.54
N GLY A 81 6.61 -21.35 2.83
CA GLY A 81 7.79 -21.73 3.61
C GLY A 81 8.38 -20.62 4.49
N TYR A 82 7.76 -19.44 4.56
CA TYR A 82 8.26 -18.33 5.39
C TYR A 82 7.78 -18.42 6.85
N ASP A 83 8.68 -18.16 7.80
CA ASP A 83 8.33 -17.94 9.20
C ASP A 83 7.84 -16.50 9.42
N THR A 84 6.52 -16.38 9.58
CA THR A 84 5.85 -15.10 9.88
C THR A 84 6.18 -14.45 11.22
N LYS A 85 6.97 -15.08 12.08
CA LYS A 85 7.45 -14.50 13.35
C LYS A 85 8.86 -13.93 13.23
N THR A 86 9.71 -14.55 12.42
CA THR A 86 11.15 -14.23 12.37
C THR A 86 11.61 -13.68 11.02
N GLU A 87 10.93 -14.02 9.93
CA GLU A 87 11.32 -13.61 8.56
C GLU A 87 10.42 -12.51 8.01
N VAL A 88 9.17 -12.82 7.63
CA VAL A 88 8.27 -11.86 7.00
C VAL A 88 6.80 -12.13 7.33
N CYS A 89 6.08 -11.08 7.69
CA CYS A 89 4.63 -11.10 7.89
C CYS A 89 3.95 -10.00 7.06
N GLY A 90 2.62 -10.03 6.99
CA GLY A 90 1.84 -9.02 6.26
C GLY A 90 2.18 -7.58 6.67
N HIS A 91 2.42 -7.32 7.96
CA HIS A 91 2.87 -6.00 8.43
C HIS A 91 4.31 -5.67 8.02
N GLY A 92 5.17 -6.68 7.94
CA GLY A 92 6.58 -6.55 7.56
C GLY A 92 6.78 -5.92 6.18
N PHE A 93 5.89 -6.19 5.21
CA PHE A 93 5.96 -5.57 3.88
C PHE A 93 5.87 -4.04 3.93
N ARG A 94 5.08 -3.50 4.84
CA ARG A 94 4.94 -2.06 5.00
C ARG A 94 6.21 -1.43 5.59
N ALA A 95 6.83 -2.10 6.57
CA ALA A 95 8.10 -1.66 7.12
C ALA A 95 9.20 -1.72 6.05
N MET A 96 9.26 -2.79 5.27
CA MET A 96 10.18 -2.96 4.16
C MET A 96 10.05 -1.84 3.12
N ALA A 97 8.84 -1.53 2.68
CA ALA A 97 8.60 -0.43 1.74
C ALA A 97 9.05 0.91 2.34
N CYS A 98 8.70 1.19 3.60
CA CYS A 98 9.14 2.44 4.27
C CYS A 98 10.66 2.56 4.34
N SER A 99 11.36 1.50 4.76
CA SER A 99 12.82 1.50 4.83
C SER A 99 13.46 1.71 3.47
N ALA A 100 13.03 0.96 2.45
CA ALA A 100 13.58 1.10 1.09
C ALA A 100 13.37 2.50 0.50
N LEU A 101 12.18 3.07 0.71
CA LEU A 101 11.89 4.45 0.27
C LEU A 101 12.79 5.47 0.97
N VAL A 102 13.02 5.34 2.27
CA VAL A 102 13.93 6.23 3.02
C VAL A 102 15.38 6.04 2.60
N GLU A 103 15.85 4.79 2.49
CA GLU A 103 17.23 4.45 2.11
C GLU A 103 17.58 4.85 0.68
N SER A 104 16.60 4.93 -0.22
CA SER A 104 16.80 5.43 -1.58
C SER A 104 17.35 6.87 -1.62
N GLY A 105 17.02 7.68 -0.61
CA GLY A 105 17.36 9.10 -0.57
C GLY A 105 16.69 9.97 -1.65
N LEU A 106 15.72 9.43 -2.39
CA LEU A 106 15.07 10.12 -3.52
C LEU A 106 13.86 10.99 -3.12
N TRP A 107 13.22 10.64 -1.99
CA TRP A 107 11.91 11.18 -1.62
C TRP A 107 12.00 12.02 -0.35
N SER A 108 11.19 13.06 -0.27
CA SER A 108 10.99 13.82 0.95
C SER A 108 10.39 12.93 2.03
N ARG A 109 10.84 13.16 3.27
CA ARG A 109 10.29 12.44 4.43
C ARG A 109 8.78 12.63 4.55
N ASP A 110 8.30 13.84 4.26
CA ASP A 110 6.87 14.17 4.33
C ASP A 110 6.06 13.34 3.31
N ALA A 111 6.57 13.14 2.09
CA ALA A 111 5.93 12.26 1.10
C ALA A 111 5.85 10.80 1.56
N VAL A 112 6.93 10.27 2.14
CA VAL A 112 6.98 8.88 2.67
C VAL A 112 6.00 8.72 3.83
N GLU A 113 6.04 9.60 4.83
CA GLU A 113 5.15 9.57 6.00
C GLU A 113 3.68 9.69 5.57
N ARG A 114 3.39 10.57 4.60
CA ARG A 114 2.06 10.75 4.04
C ARG A 114 1.57 9.51 3.32
N GLN A 115 2.42 8.83 2.53
CA GLN A 115 2.10 7.54 1.90
C GLN A 115 1.81 6.47 2.93
N MET A 116 2.48 6.53 4.07
CA MET A 116 2.21 5.68 5.21
C MET A 116 0.92 6.08 5.95
N SER A 117 0.12 7.05 5.49
CA SER A 117 -1.05 7.54 6.23
C SER A 117 -0.70 7.95 7.67
N HIS A 118 0.55 8.36 7.91
CA HIS A 118 0.94 9.01 9.15
C HIS A 118 0.50 10.48 9.07
N GLN A 119 -0.03 11.00 10.18
CA GLN A 119 -0.31 12.43 10.30
C GLN A 119 0.90 13.13 10.89
N GLU A 120 1.14 14.34 10.39
CA GLU A 120 2.10 15.23 11.00
C GLU A 120 1.61 15.61 12.41
N ARG A 121 2.46 15.36 13.40
CA ARG A 121 2.12 15.58 14.82
C ARG A 121 2.16 17.05 15.22
N ASN A 122 2.68 17.93 14.35
CA ASN A 122 2.75 19.36 14.60
C ASN A 122 1.47 20.06 14.14
N GLY A 123 0.59 20.40 15.10
CA GLY A 123 -0.71 21.01 14.85
C GLY A 123 -0.68 22.33 14.05
N VAL A 124 0.44 23.06 14.09
CA VAL A 124 0.62 24.30 13.31
C VAL A 124 0.83 24.01 11.82
N ARG A 125 1.56 22.95 11.46
CA ARG A 125 1.73 22.53 10.05
C ARG A 125 0.50 21.82 9.52
N ALA A 126 -0.16 21.01 10.35
CA ALA A 126 -1.35 20.24 9.97
C ALA A 126 -2.50 21.09 9.40
N ALA A 127 -2.61 22.36 9.79
CA ALA A 127 -3.63 23.29 9.28
C ALA A 127 -3.39 23.76 7.83
N TYR A 128 -2.16 23.67 7.32
CA TYR A 128 -1.77 24.15 5.98
C TYR A 128 -1.59 23.02 4.96
N ILE A 129 -1.72 21.75 5.38
CA ILE A 129 -1.50 20.58 4.54
C ILE A 129 -2.71 20.37 3.61
N HIS A 130 -2.52 20.65 2.33
CA HIS A 130 -3.51 20.35 1.30
C HIS A 130 -3.67 18.83 1.13
N LYS A 131 -4.90 18.35 0.89
CA LYS A 131 -5.22 16.91 0.73
C LYS A 131 -4.41 16.19 -0.36
N ALA A 132 -3.83 16.93 -1.30
CA ALA A 132 -3.04 16.44 -2.43
C ALA A 132 -1.53 16.77 -2.33
N GLU A 133 -1.05 17.21 -1.17
CA GLU A 133 0.36 17.54 -0.99
C GLU A 133 1.26 16.32 -1.31
N HIS A 134 2.35 16.58 -2.02
CA HIS A 134 3.27 15.58 -2.54
C HIS A 134 2.62 14.48 -3.40
N LEU A 135 1.41 14.66 -3.94
CA LEU A 135 0.74 13.57 -4.66
C LEU A 135 1.55 13.10 -5.89
N GLU A 136 2.13 14.04 -6.65
CA GLU A 136 2.95 13.72 -7.82
C GLU A 136 4.28 13.06 -7.42
N GLU A 137 4.93 13.54 -6.37
CA GLU A 137 6.11 12.88 -5.80
C GLU A 137 5.77 11.46 -5.34
N ARG A 138 4.62 11.28 -4.67
CA ARG A 138 4.14 9.96 -4.22
C ARG A 138 3.79 9.03 -5.38
N ARG A 139 3.34 9.54 -6.53
CA ARG A 139 3.15 8.75 -7.76
C ARG A 139 4.48 8.18 -8.24
N LEU A 140 5.50 9.03 -8.37
CA LEU A 140 6.84 8.60 -8.75
C LEU A 140 7.42 7.61 -7.73
N MET A 141 7.19 7.88 -6.44
CA MET A 141 7.66 7.06 -5.33
C MET A 141 7.10 5.64 -5.34
N VAL A 142 5.77 5.48 -5.49
CA VAL A 142 5.18 4.13 -5.54
C VAL A 142 5.52 3.39 -6.83
N GLN A 143 5.76 4.12 -7.93
CA GLN A 143 6.23 3.52 -9.17
C GLN A 143 7.66 3.00 -9.00
N TRP A 144 8.57 3.82 -8.49
CA TRP A 144 9.95 3.42 -8.21
C TRP A 144 10.02 2.22 -7.26
N TRP A 145 9.16 2.18 -6.23
CA TRP A 145 9.08 1.03 -5.33
C TRP A 145 8.72 -0.26 -6.08
N ALA A 146 7.77 -0.21 -7.01
CA ALA A 146 7.39 -1.36 -7.80
C ALA A 146 8.51 -1.80 -8.75
N ASP A 147 9.18 -0.83 -9.41
CA ASP A 147 10.31 -1.10 -10.30
C ASP A 147 11.51 -1.70 -9.52
N TYR A 148 11.73 -1.25 -8.28
CA TYR A 148 12.75 -1.79 -7.37
C TYR A 148 12.48 -3.26 -7.02
N LEU A 149 11.22 -3.62 -6.76
CA LEU A 149 10.83 -5.00 -6.51
C LEU A 149 11.07 -5.87 -7.74
N ASP A 150 10.64 -5.42 -8.94
CA ASP A 150 10.84 -6.15 -10.19
C ASP A 150 12.33 -6.35 -10.51
N ALA A 151 13.18 -5.36 -10.21
CA ALA A 151 14.63 -5.49 -10.35
C ALA A 151 15.19 -6.59 -9.43
N ASN A 152 14.71 -6.66 -8.19
CA ASN A 152 15.15 -7.65 -7.21
C ASN A 152 14.66 -9.08 -7.49
N VAL A 153 13.70 -9.27 -8.40
CA VAL A 153 13.32 -10.62 -8.88
C VAL A 153 14.48 -11.28 -9.63
N ASN A 154 15.24 -10.49 -10.40
CA ASN A 154 16.29 -11.00 -11.29
C ASN A 154 17.67 -10.98 -10.65
N ALA A 155 18.00 -9.89 -9.95
CA ALA A 155 19.28 -9.73 -9.28
C ALA A 155 19.12 -8.83 -8.06
N HIS A 156 19.75 -9.23 -6.95
CA HIS A 156 19.73 -8.44 -5.74
C HIS A 156 20.36 -7.06 -5.98
N THR A 157 19.65 -6.00 -5.58
CA THR A 157 20.14 -4.62 -5.57
C THR A 157 19.60 -3.93 -4.33
N THR A 158 20.44 -3.13 -3.66
CA THR A 158 19.99 -2.35 -2.52
C THR A 158 19.14 -1.15 -2.97
N PRO A 159 18.30 -0.58 -2.09
CA PRO A 159 17.52 0.62 -2.40
C PRO A 159 18.40 1.79 -2.86
N PHE A 160 19.54 1.99 -2.20
CA PHE A 160 20.49 3.06 -2.52
C PHE A 160 21.13 2.89 -3.90
N GLU A 161 21.58 1.67 -4.24
CA GLU A 161 22.18 1.38 -5.55
C GLU A 161 21.15 1.50 -6.68
N PHE A 162 19.92 1.04 -6.46
CA PHE A 162 18.86 1.15 -7.44
C PHE A 162 18.48 2.62 -7.68
N ALA A 163 18.43 3.44 -6.63
CA ALA A 163 18.18 4.87 -6.74
C ALA A 163 19.22 5.60 -7.60
N LYS A 164 20.50 5.19 -7.54
CA LYS A 164 21.56 5.78 -8.35
C LYS A 164 21.37 5.58 -9.85
N ARG A 165 20.66 4.53 -10.26
CA ARG A 165 20.36 4.26 -11.68
C ARG A 165 19.36 5.26 -12.28
N TYR A 166 18.57 5.94 -11.45
CA TYR A 166 17.63 7.00 -11.89
C TYR A 166 18.28 8.39 -12.00
N GLN A 167 19.48 8.57 -11.44
CA GLN A 167 20.20 9.85 -11.44
C GLN A 167 21.30 9.92 -12.53
N ALA A 168 21.50 8.84 -13.28
CA ALA A 168 22.46 8.72 -14.38
C ALA A 168 21.77 8.96 -15.72
#